data_AF-A0A8J3PNM6-F1
#
_entry.id   AF-A0A8J3PNM6-F1
#
_cell.length_a   1.000
_cell.length_b   1.000
_cell.length_c   1.000
_cell.angle_alpha   90.00
_cell.angle_beta   90.00
_cell.angle_gamma   90.00
#
_symmetry.space_group_name_H-M   'P 1'
#
loop_
_entity.id
_entity.type
_entity.pdbx_description
1 polymer ?
#
loop_
_entity_poly.entity_id
_entity_poly.type
_entity_poly.pdbx_seq_one_letter_code
_entity_poly.pdbx_strand_id
1 'polypeptide(L)'
;MTWPDLDDVAQNVMIIASEEGVIWEACASWVPEPGHRGTAEIERTRSSVAQLVQLGLVRMYRLSAGNPDLTDVEVVSVMNDQRRWVYDQGGSHDVALYLTDLGETVYRGAAAEKPTS
;
A
#
# COMPACT_ATOMS: atom_id res chain seq x y z
N MET A 1 13.48 0.84 12.66
CA MET A 1 13.24 0.79 11.21
C MET A 1 13.15 2.20 10.70
N THR A 2 13.84 2.46 9.62
CA THR A 2 14.00 3.75 8.96
C THR A 2 13.73 3.59 7.47
N TRP A 3 13.58 4.69 6.75
CA TRP A 3 13.27 4.64 5.32
C TRP A 3 14.27 3.82 4.47
N PRO A 4 15.61 3.93 4.67
CA PRO A 4 16.57 3.13 3.91
C PRO A 4 16.50 1.62 4.18
N ASP A 5 15.83 1.18 5.26
CA ASP A 5 15.64 -0.24 5.56
C ASP A 5 14.54 -0.88 4.68
N LEU A 6 13.71 -0.06 4.01
CA LEU A 6 12.62 -0.50 3.15
C LEU A 6 13.11 -0.73 1.71
N ASP A 7 12.67 -1.83 1.10
CA ASP A 7 12.90 -2.06 -0.33
C ASP A 7 12.08 -1.09 -1.20
N ASP A 8 12.41 -0.99 -2.48
CA ASP A 8 11.77 -0.04 -3.40
C ASP A 8 10.24 -0.24 -3.47
N VAL A 9 9.75 -1.48 -3.34
CA VAL A 9 8.31 -1.76 -3.37
C VAL A 9 7.65 -1.26 -2.07
N ALA A 10 8.26 -1.50 -0.92
CA ALA A 10 7.77 -1.00 0.36
C ALA A 10 7.77 0.54 0.41
N GLN A 11 8.80 1.17 -0.13
CA GLN A 11 8.85 2.64 -0.25
C GLN A 11 7.70 3.16 -1.14
N ASN A 12 7.43 2.52 -2.27
CA ASN A 12 6.31 2.87 -3.13
C ASN A 12 4.95 2.68 -2.44
N VAL A 13 4.76 1.59 -1.70
CA VAL A 13 3.55 1.37 -0.88
C VAL A 13 3.38 2.48 0.16
N MET A 14 4.45 2.88 0.84
CA MET A 14 4.41 3.95 1.83
C MET A 14 4.04 5.30 1.21
N ILE A 15 4.49 5.58 -0.03
CA ILE A 15 4.09 6.77 -0.79
C ILE A 15 2.59 6.73 -1.08
N ILE A 16 2.08 5.63 -1.63
CA ILE A 16 0.64 5.48 -1.92
C ILE A 16 -0.21 5.59 -0.65
N ALA A 17 0.23 4.97 0.45
CA ALA A 17 -0.44 5.08 1.74
C ALA A 17 -0.40 6.52 2.30
N SER A 18 0.62 7.33 1.98
CA SER A 18 0.70 8.73 2.41
C SER A 18 -0.35 9.62 1.72
N GLU A 19 -0.84 9.18 0.56
CA GLU A 19 -1.87 9.86 -0.24
C GLU A 19 -3.26 9.25 -0.03
N GLU A 20 -3.38 8.30 0.89
CA GLU A 20 -4.57 7.48 1.10
C GLU A 20 -5.05 6.73 -0.16
N GLY A 21 -4.11 6.29 -1.01
CA GLY A 21 -4.40 5.64 -2.29
C GLY A 21 -4.97 4.23 -2.15
N VAL A 22 -5.61 3.76 -3.21
CA VAL A 22 -6.26 2.44 -3.26
C VAL A 22 -5.27 1.33 -3.52
N ILE A 23 -5.54 0.13 -2.99
CA ILE A 23 -4.55 -0.97 -2.96
C ILE A 23 -4.00 -1.39 -4.33
N TRP A 24 -4.76 -1.23 -5.43
CA TRP A 24 -4.26 -1.55 -6.77
C TRP A 24 -3.24 -0.51 -7.29
N GLU A 25 -3.31 0.74 -6.80
CA GLU A 25 -2.35 1.80 -7.16
C GLU A 25 -0.95 1.48 -6.62
N ALA A 26 -0.86 0.71 -5.53
CA ALA A 26 0.43 0.25 -5.00
C ALA A 26 1.25 -0.50 -6.06
N CYS A 27 0.64 -1.42 -6.81
CA CYS A 27 1.35 -2.12 -7.90
C CYS A 27 1.63 -1.18 -9.09
N ALA A 28 0.67 -0.28 -9.39
CA ALA A 28 0.79 0.69 -10.47
C ALA A 28 1.92 1.69 -10.28
N SER A 29 2.24 2.03 -9.04
CA SER A 29 3.24 3.05 -8.70
C SER A 29 4.67 2.67 -9.13
N TRP A 30 5.02 1.38 -9.06
CA TRP A 30 6.36 0.89 -9.41
C TRP A 30 6.38 0.04 -10.69
N VAL A 31 5.22 -0.46 -11.13
CA VAL A 31 5.02 -1.07 -12.45
C VAL A 31 3.97 -0.28 -13.23
N PRO A 32 4.34 0.87 -13.83
CA PRO A 32 3.37 1.77 -14.46
C PRO A 32 2.69 1.16 -15.68
N GLU A 33 3.40 0.36 -16.48
CA GLU A 33 2.86 -0.29 -17.68
C GLU A 33 1.86 -1.41 -17.31
N PRO A 34 0.56 -1.30 -17.64
CA PRO A 34 -0.43 -2.30 -17.23
C PRO A 34 -0.13 -3.71 -17.75
N GLY A 35 0.42 -3.84 -18.96
CA GLY A 35 0.77 -5.13 -19.57
C GLY A 35 1.91 -5.87 -18.85
N HIS A 36 2.65 -5.19 -17.96
CA HIS A 36 3.74 -5.79 -17.18
C HIS A 36 3.33 -6.15 -15.74
N ARG A 37 2.10 -5.86 -15.32
CA ARG A 37 1.59 -6.21 -13.98
C ARG A 37 1.12 -7.66 -13.96
N GLY A 38 2.07 -8.58 -13.98
CA GLY A 38 1.82 -10.00 -13.87
C GLY A 38 1.55 -10.46 -12.44
N THR A 39 1.31 -11.75 -12.28
CA THR A 39 1.13 -12.38 -10.96
C THR A 39 2.31 -12.13 -10.03
N ALA A 40 3.54 -12.13 -10.55
CA ALA A 40 4.74 -11.95 -9.73
C ALA A 40 4.82 -10.55 -9.11
N GLU A 41 4.51 -9.50 -9.87
CA GLU A 41 4.50 -8.11 -9.43
C GLU A 41 3.40 -7.87 -8.39
N ILE A 42 2.23 -8.47 -8.61
CA ILE A 42 1.10 -8.42 -7.67
C ILE A 42 1.47 -9.12 -6.35
N GLU A 43 2.02 -10.33 -6.39
CA GLU A 43 2.44 -11.05 -5.17
C GLU A 43 3.54 -10.31 -4.41
N ARG A 44 4.48 -9.69 -5.12
CA ARG A 44 5.52 -8.87 -4.49
C ARG A 44 4.94 -7.64 -3.80
N THR A 45 4.01 -6.95 -4.45
CA THR A 45 3.29 -5.81 -3.85
C THR A 45 2.49 -6.25 -2.62
N ARG A 46 1.72 -7.34 -2.72
CA ARG A 46 0.97 -7.93 -1.60
C ARG A 46 1.87 -8.28 -0.43
N SER A 47 2.98 -8.96 -0.69
CA SER A 47 3.94 -9.34 0.35
C SER A 47 4.52 -8.12 1.08
N SER A 48 4.83 -7.06 0.32
CA SER A 48 5.32 -5.80 0.88
C SER A 48 4.26 -5.11 1.74
N VAL A 49 3.01 -5.01 1.27
CA VAL A 49 1.91 -4.46 2.09
C VAL A 49 1.67 -5.30 3.34
N ALA A 50 1.66 -6.63 3.25
CA ALA A 50 1.50 -7.52 4.41
C ALA A 50 2.59 -7.25 5.45
N GLN A 51 3.84 -7.11 5.02
CA GLN A 51 4.95 -6.82 5.90
C GLN A 51 4.79 -5.45 6.57
N LEU A 52 4.41 -4.40 5.82
CA LEU A 52 4.20 -3.06 6.36
C LEU A 52 3.04 -3.00 7.36
N VAL A 53 1.97 -3.76 7.12
CA VAL A 53 0.85 -3.92 8.07
C VAL A 53 1.33 -4.62 9.35
N GLN A 54 2.09 -5.71 9.23
CA GLN A 54 2.64 -6.43 10.39
C GLN A 54 3.58 -5.55 11.22
N LEU A 55 4.33 -4.66 10.56
CA LEU A 55 5.21 -3.69 11.20
C LEU A 55 4.46 -2.50 11.79
N GLY A 56 3.14 -2.42 11.57
CA GLY A 56 2.29 -1.33 12.04
C GLY A 56 2.54 0.01 11.35
N LEU A 57 3.15 0.00 10.15
CA LEU A 57 3.43 1.22 9.38
C LEU A 57 2.25 1.65 8.50
N VAL A 58 1.51 0.67 7.99
CA VAL A 58 0.37 0.89 7.10
C VAL A 58 -0.87 0.19 7.66
N ARG A 59 -2.03 0.78 7.45
CA ARG A 59 -3.35 0.22 7.73
C ARG A 59 -4.26 0.37 6.52
N MET A 60 -5.45 -0.21 6.61
CA MET A 60 -6.45 -0.19 5.55
C MET A 60 -7.79 0.26 6.09
N TYR A 61 -8.53 1.03 5.31
CA TYR A 61 -9.93 1.35 5.57
C TYR A 61 -10.80 1.07 4.35
N ARG A 62 -12.10 0.88 4.58
CA ARG A 62 -13.08 0.68 3.52
C ARG A 62 -13.59 2.01 3.01
N LEU A 63 -13.56 2.23 1.70
CA LEU A 63 -14.18 3.36 1.01
C LEU A 63 -15.71 3.19 1.03
N SER A 64 -16.32 3.67 2.11
CA SER A 64 -17.75 3.65 2.35
C SER A 64 -18.14 4.78 3.29
N ALA A 65 -19.43 4.95 3.61
CA ALA A 65 -19.86 5.99 4.54
C ALA A 65 -19.10 5.88 5.88
N GLY A 66 -18.36 6.94 6.23
CA GLY A 66 -17.57 7.01 7.46
C GLY A 66 -16.20 6.34 7.42
N ASN A 67 -15.78 5.80 6.27
CA ASN A 67 -14.46 5.20 6.03
C ASN A 67 -13.92 4.33 7.18
N PRO A 68 -14.66 3.29 7.61
CA PRO A 68 -14.25 2.49 8.75
C PRO A 68 -12.95 1.73 8.45
N ASP A 69 -12.07 1.69 9.45
CA ASP A 69 -10.91 0.80 9.45
C ASP A 69 -11.33 -0.66 9.20
N LEU A 70 -10.50 -1.38 8.45
CA LEU A 70 -10.65 -2.81 8.31
C LEU A 70 -10.22 -3.51 9.60
N THR A 71 -11.01 -4.51 9.99
CA THR A 71 -10.60 -5.49 11.00
C THR A 71 -9.47 -6.38 10.48
N ASP A 72 -8.70 -7.01 11.38
CA ASP A 72 -7.60 -7.90 10.98
C ASP A 72 -8.08 -9.04 10.05
N VAL A 73 -9.30 -9.55 10.27
CA VAL A 73 -9.91 -10.59 9.43
C VAL A 73 -10.20 -10.06 8.01
N GLU A 74 -10.70 -8.83 7.90
CA GLU A 74 -10.94 -8.19 6.61
C GLU A 74 -9.64 -7.87 5.89
N VAL A 75 -8.61 -7.42 6.61
CA VAL A 75 -7.26 -7.25 6.05
C VAL A 75 -6.76 -8.57 5.48
N VAL A 76 -6.84 -9.68 6.22
CA VAL A 76 -6.45 -11.01 5.70
C VAL A 76 -7.26 -11.39 4.46
N SER A 77 -8.56 -11.08 4.42
CA SER A 77 -9.39 -11.32 3.24
C SER A 77 -8.92 -10.50 2.03
N VAL A 78 -8.64 -9.21 2.20
CA VAL A 78 -8.12 -8.33 1.13
C VAL A 78 -6.75 -8.80 0.66
N MET A 79 -5.88 -9.18 1.61
CA MET A 79 -4.56 -9.70 1.30
C MET A 79 -4.60 -11.03 0.55
N ASN A 80 -5.69 -11.81 0.62
CA ASN A 80 -5.82 -13.11 -0.05
C ASN A 80 -6.58 -13.05 -1.39
N ASP A 81 -7.33 -11.99 -1.65
CA ASP A 81 -8.09 -11.82 -2.89
C ASP A 81 -7.28 -11.06 -3.94
N GLN A 82 -6.57 -11.81 -4.79
CA GLN A 82 -5.71 -11.25 -5.83
C GLN A 82 -6.44 -10.29 -6.78
N ARG A 83 -7.76 -10.45 -6.98
CA ARG A 83 -8.53 -9.60 -7.91
C ARG A 83 -8.58 -8.14 -7.45
N ARG A 84 -8.51 -7.89 -6.15
CA ARG A 84 -8.50 -6.53 -5.58
C ARG A 84 -7.21 -5.75 -5.86
N TRP A 85 -6.15 -6.44 -6.26
CA TRP A 85 -4.83 -5.87 -6.54
C TRP A 85 -4.61 -5.55 -8.01
N VAL A 86 -5.59 -5.88 -8.85
CA VAL A 86 -5.58 -5.62 -10.29
C VAL A 86 -6.58 -4.51 -10.58
N TYR A 87 -6.19 -3.56 -11.43
CA TYR A 87 -7.15 -2.63 -11.99
C TYR A 87 -7.99 -3.36 -13.04
N ASP A 88 -9.22 -3.73 -12.68
CA ASP A 88 -10.24 -4.21 -13.60
C ASP A 88 -11.55 -3.42 -13.41
N GLN A 89 -12.37 -3.32 -14.45
CA GLN A 89 -13.64 -2.59 -14.35
C GLN A 89 -14.70 -3.32 -13.50
N GLY A 90 -14.44 -4.57 -13.10
CA GLY A 90 -15.36 -5.41 -12.34
C GLY A 90 -14.95 -5.68 -10.89
N GLY A 91 -13.74 -5.28 -10.49
CA GLY A 91 -13.20 -5.50 -9.15
C GLY A 91 -13.60 -4.44 -8.16
N SER A 92 -13.51 -4.82 -6.89
CA SER A 92 -13.84 -3.98 -5.76
C SER A 92 -12.66 -3.06 -5.44
N HIS A 93 -12.76 -1.80 -5.87
CA HIS A 93 -11.80 -0.73 -5.57
C HIS A 93 -12.17 0.03 -4.28
N ASP A 94 -12.67 -0.69 -3.29
CA ASP A 94 -13.28 -0.15 -2.07
C ASP A 94 -12.34 -0.14 -0.86
N VAL A 95 -11.03 -0.33 -1.06
CA VAL A 95 -10.04 -0.38 0.03
C VAL A 95 -8.89 0.55 -0.27
N ALA A 96 -8.65 1.47 0.66
CA ALA A 96 -7.53 2.40 0.66
C ALA A 96 -6.49 2.00 1.71
N LEU A 97 -5.23 2.35 1.44
CA LEU A 97 -4.12 2.25 2.38
C LEU A 97 -3.93 3.59 3.06
N TYR A 98 -3.53 3.61 4.32
CA TYR A 98 -3.08 4.84 4.97
C TYR A 98 -1.86 4.59 5.86
N LEU A 99 -1.05 5.63 6.07
CA LEU A 99 0.04 5.60 7.03
C LEU A 99 -0.49 5.69 8.46
N THR A 100 -0.01 4.84 9.34
CA THR A 100 -0.20 5.04 10.78
C THR A 100 0.71 6.17 11.28
N ASP A 101 0.56 6.61 12.53
CA ASP A 101 1.50 7.55 13.16
C ASP A 101 2.97 7.10 13.06
N LEU A 102 3.20 5.78 13.18
CA LEU A 102 4.53 5.18 13.03
C LEU A 102 5.00 5.23 11.58
N GLY A 103 4.10 4.92 10.63
CA GLY A 103 4.36 5.04 9.20
C GLY A 103 4.70 6.46 8.78
N GLU A 104 3.95 7.45 9.26
CA GLU A 104 4.20 8.88 9.02
C GLU A 104 5.57 9.30 9.53
N THR A 105 5.98 8.84 10.71
CA THR A 105 7.30 9.15 11.27
C THR A 105 8.41 8.66 10.36
N VAL A 106 8.31 7.43 9.85
CA VAL A 106 9.28 6.85 8.91
C VAL A 106 9.28 7.61 7.58
N TYR A 107 8.10 7.89 7.03
CA TYR A 107 7.96 8.59 5.75
C TYR A 107 8.47 10.04 5.79
N ARG A 108 8.11 10.81 6.82
CA ARG A 108 8.58 12.20 6.98
C ARG A 108 10.07 12.30 7.26
N GLY A 109 10.64 11.31 7.97
CA GLY A 109 12.10 11.20 8.13
C GLY A 109 12.81 11.17 6.78
N ALA A 110 12.29 10.40 5.81
CA ALA A 110 12.81 10.37 4.44
C ALA A 110 12.64 11.70 3.70
N ALA A 111 11.46 12.32 3.82
CA ALA A 111 11.16 13.57 3.14
C ALA A 111 12.04 14.74 3.63
N ALA A 112 12.41 14.74 4.91
CA ALA A 112 13.31 15.73 5.49
C ALA A 112 14.79 15.56 5.04
N GLU A 113 15.17 14.34 4.61
CA GLU A 113 16.53 14.03 4.14
C GLU A 113 16.77 14.35 2.65
N LYS A 114 15.71 14.64 1.86
CA LYS A 114 15.88 15.14 0.48
C LYS A 114 16.36 16.61 0.54
N PRO A 115 17.57 16.95 0.06
CA PRO A 115 17.96 18.33 -0.07
C PRO A 115 17.05 18.99 -1.09
N THR A 116 16.47 20.14 -0.74
CA THR A 116 15.84 21.05 -1.70
C THR A 116 16.85 21.34 -2.81
N SER A 117 16.63 20.75 -3.98
CA SER A 117 17.33 21.14 -5.21
C SER A 117 16.74 22.43 -5.76
#